data_AF-A0A8J5F7I1-F1
#
_entry.id   AF-A0A8J5F7I1-F1
#
_cell.length_a   1.000
_cell.length_b   1.000
_cell.length_c   1.000
_cell.angle_alpha   90.00
_cell.angle_beta   90.00
_cell.angle_gamma   90.00
#
_symmetry.space_group_name_H-M   'P 1'
#
loop_
_entity.id
_entity.type
_entity.pdbx_description
1 polymer ?
#
loop_
_entity_poly.entity_id
_entity_poly.type
_entity_poly.pdbx_seq_one_letter_code
_entity_poly.pdbx_strand_id
1 'polypeptide(L)'
;MSTETLAIKFTGKNYVAWEFQFRIFLKGKELWNHIDGSTLVPKEGIELSQWEAKDAHLLDFRLVTLVKVPKEALVSLQPIHEDSRHDQFLMKLRLEFEVVRAGLLNRNPVSSLDICLRELLCEEQRMTTQVVLGSTKEISEVVNVAYAAQGKNRGKGQMQCYSCKEFGYIARNCGKKFCNYCKQNGHIIKQCPTRPEN
;
A
#
# COMPACT_ATOMS: atom_id res chain seq x y z
N MET A 1 -24.88 41.82 22.04
CA MET A 1 -24.71 40.50 22.68
C MET A 1 -23.33 39.98 22.30
N SER A 2 -22.36 40.11 23.19
CA SER A 2 -20.97 39.75 22.94
C SER A 2 -20.87 38.24 22.73
N THR A 3 -20.54 37.79 21.52
CA THR A 3 -20.27 36.38 21.23
C THR A 3 -18.94 36.00 21.86
N GLU A 4 -18.95 35.61 23.13
CA GLU A 4 -17.80 35.01 23.80
C GLU A 4 -17.48 33.69 23.11
N THR A 5 -16.51 33.76 22.20
CA THR A 5 -16.15 32.67 21.32
C THR A 5 -15.01 31.88 21.99
N LEU A 6 -15.13 30.56 22.02
CA LEU A 6 -14.04 29.69 22.47
C LEU A 6 -12.78 30.04 21.67
N ALA A 7 -11.70 30.45 22.34
CA ALA A 7 -10.49 30.94 21.68
C ALA A 7 -9.83 29.89 20.78
N ILE A 8 -10.03 28.60 21.08
CA ILE A 8 -9.53 27.47 20.29
C ILE A 8 -10.70 26.76 19.63
N LYS A 9 -10.75 26.74 18.30
CA LYS A 9 -11.70 25.92 17.54
C LYS A 9 -11.20 24.48 17.49
N PHE A 10 -12.08 23.50 17.68
CA PHE A 10 -11.73 22.09 17.53
C PHE A 10 -11.43 21.78 16.06
N THR A 11 -10.23 21.26 15.78
CA THR A 11 -9.76 20.88 14.43
C THR A 11 -9.48 19.38 14.32
N GLY A 12 -9.84 18.58 15.34
CA GLY A 12 -9.57 17.15 15.42
C GLY A 12 -8.14 16.80 15.84
N LYS A 13 -7.14 17.55 15.37
CA LYS A 13 -5.72 17.34 15.69
C LYS A 13 -5.27 18.03 16.99
N ASN A 14 -6.09 18.93 17.52
CA ASN A 14 -5.77 19.78 18.67
C ASN A 14 -6.54 19.39 19.95
N TYR A 15 -6.96 18.12 20.08
CA TYR A 15 -7.82 17.68 21.17
C TYR A 15 -7.30 18.07 22.56
N VAL A 16 -6.03 17.86 22.87
CA VAL A 16 -5.46 18.17 24.20
C VAL A 16 -5.53 19.68 24.51
N ALA A 17 -5.14 20.52 23.55
CA ALA A 17 -5.16 21.98 23.73
C ALA A 17 -6.61 22.52 23.76
N TRP A 18 -7.48 21.93 22.95
CA TRP A 18 -8.89 22.27 22.90
C TRP A 18 -9.62 21.84 24.18
N GLU A 19 -9.42 20.61 24.67
CA GLU A 19 -10.01 20.07 25.90
C GLU A 19 -9.60 20.90 27.10
N PHE A 20 -8.32 21.26 27.21
CA PHE A 20 -7.83 22.11 28.29
C PHE A 20 -8.52 23.48 28.29
N GLN A 21 -8.58 24.16 27.15
CA GLN A 21 -9.24 25.48 27.05
C GLN A 21 -10.74 25.39 27.23
N PHE A 22 -11.36 24.33 26.71
CA PHE A 22 -12.79 24.09 26.85
C PHE A 22 -13.18 23.82 28.30
N ARG A 23 -12.37 23.03 29.02
CA ARG A 23 -12.53 22.79 30.46
C ARG A 23 -12.41 24.08 31.27
N ILE A 24 -11.42 24.94 30.96
CA ILE A 24 -11.26 26.24 31.64
C ILE A 24 -12.47 27.14 31.36
N PHE A 25 -12.95 27.19 30.12
CA PHE A 25 -14.12 27.96 29.72
C PHE A 25 -15.37 27.53 30.49
N LEU A 26 -15.65 26.23 30.56
CA LEU A 26 -16.81 25.70 31.29
C LEU A 26 -16.72 25.90 32.80
N LYS A 27 -15.51 25.77 33.38
CA LYS A 27 -15.28 26.06 34.80
C LYS A 27 -15.52 27.54 35.11
N GLY A 28 -15.11 28.44 34.22
CA GLY A 28 -15.40 29.88 34.33
C GLY A 28 -16.89 30.25 34.23
N LYS A 29 -17.71 29.35 33.67
CA LYS A 29 -19.17 29.52 33.54
C LYS A 29 -19.98 28.73 34.57
N GLU A 30 -19.32 28.06 35.52
CA GLU A 30 -19.95 27.15 36.50
C GLU A 30 -20.76 26.01 35.86
N LEU A 31 -20.51 25.69 34.59
CA LEU A 31 -21.21 24.63 33.86
C LEU A 31 -20.48 23.28 33.94
N TRP A 32 -19.22 23.27 34.38
CA TRP A 32 -18.41 22.05 34.46
C TRP A 32 -19.01 20.98 35.38
N ASN A 33 -19.56 21.40 36.53
CA ASN A 33 -20.14 20.49 37.53
C ASN A 33 -21.35 19.71 36.98
N HIS A 34 -21.98 20.24 35.92
CA HIS A 34 -23.10 19.62 35.20
C HIS A 34 -22.62 18.53 34.22
N ILE A 35 -21.37 18.62 33.75
CA ILE A 35 -20.76 17.68 32.80
C ILE A 35 -19.97 16.58 33.52
N ASP A 36 -19.25 16.93 34.60
CA ASP A 36 -18.45 15.95 35.35
C ASP A 36 -19.30 14.98 36.20
N GLY A 37 -20.60 15.23 36.30
CA GLY A 37 -21.56 14.40 37.03
C GLY A 37 -21.56 14.65 38.54
N SER A 38 -20.87 15.67 39.04
CA SER A 38 -20.84 16.02 40.46
C SER A 38 -22.17 16.63 40.93
N THR A 39 -22.94 17.26 40.04
CA THR A 39 -24.32 17.68 40.36
C THR A 39 -25.29 16.55 40.04
N LEU A 40 -25.92 15.99 41.08
CA LEU A 40 -27.03 15.06 40.92
C LEU A 40 -28.24 15.79 40.30
N VAL A 41 -28.91 15.14 39.36
CA VAL A 41 -30.15 15.66 38.76
C VAL A 41 -31.20 15.80 39.86
N PRO A 42 -31.72 17.02 40.12
CA PRO A 42 -32.77 17.23 41.12
C PRO A 42 -34.03 16.45 40.74
N LYS A 43 -34.74 15.92 41.74
CA LYS A 43 -35.89 15.04 41.50
C LYS A 43 -37.19 15.80 41.21
N GLU A 44 -37.35 17.04 41.65
CA GLU A 44 -38.51 17.91 41.35
C GLU A 44 -38.31 19.31 41.96
N GLY A 45 -39.01 20.33 41.41
CA GLY A 45 -39.08 21.68 41.99
C GLY A 45 -38.29 22.76 41.23
N ILE A 46 -38.07 23.91 41.89
CA ILE A 46 -37.40 25.10 41.32
C ILE A 46 -35.95 24.78 40.89
N GLU A 47 -35.30 23.86 41.60
CA GLU A 47 -33.94 23.39 41.30
C GLU A 47 -33.87 22.61 39.98
N LEU A 48 -34.92 21.84 39.63
CA LEU A 48 -35.00 21.14 38.34
C LEU A 48 -35.10 22.14 37.19
N SER A 49 -35.93 23.17 37.31
CA SER A 49 -36.05 24.20 36.27
C SER A 49 -34.76 25.00 36.08
N GLN A 50 -34.01 25.28 37.16
CA GLN A 50 -32.69 25.91 37.08
C GLN A 50 -31.65 24.97 36.45
N TRP A 51 -31.72 23.68 36.76
CA TRP A 51 -30.87 22.65 36.17
C TRP A 51 -31.15 22.49 34.67
N GLU A 52 -32.41 22.44 34.26
CA GLU A 52 -32.85 22.38 32.85
C GLU A 52 -32.45 23.64 32.08
N ALA A 53 -32.53 24.84 32.69
CA ALA A 53 -32.05 26.07 32.07
C ALA A 53 -30.54 26.02 31.82
N LYS A 54 -29.75 25.52 32.78
CA LYS A 54 -28.29 25.31 32.61
C LYS A 54 -27.98 24.23 31.57
N ASP A 55 -28.78 23.16 31.51
CA ASP A 55 -28.68 22.09 30.50
C ASP A 55 -29.00 22.64 29.10
N ALA A 56 -30.06 23.44 28.95
CA ALA A 56 -30.42 24.11 27.70
C ALA A 56 -29.32 25.09 27.24
N HIS A 57 -28.69 25.81 28.17
CA HIS A 57 -27.53 26.65 27.86
C HIS A 57 -26.34 25.81 27.34
N LEU A 58 -26.07 24.65 27.93
CA LEU A 58 -25.05 23.72 27.43
C LEU A 58 -25.37 23.17 26.03
N LEU A 59 -26.65 22.92 25.74
CA LEU A 59 -27.13 22.50 24.43
C LEU A 59 -26.98 23.61 23.37
N ASP A 60 -27.24 24.87 23.74
CA ASP A 60 -27.04 26.04 22.88
C ASP A 60 -25.55 26.25 22.53
N PHE A 61 -24.64 25.89 23.45
CA PHE A 61 -23.21 25.85 23.21
C PHE A 61 -22.75 24.77 22.21
N ARG A 62 -23.60 24.21 21.33
CA ARG A 62 -23.17 23.35 20.18
C ARG A 62 -22.24 22.17 20.56
N LEU A 63 -22.25 21.76 21.83
CA LEU A 63 -21.21 20.92 22.46
C LEU A 63 -21.71 19.56 22.97
N VAL A 64 -23.00 19.27 22.81
CA VAL A 64 -23.59 18.01 23.30
C VAL A 64 -24.02 17.10 22.13
N THR A 65 -23.20 16.99 21.11
CA THR A 65 -23.23 15.77 20.28
C THR A 65 -22.25 14.70 20.80
N LEU A 66 -21.49 14.97 21.88
CA LEU A 66 -20.46 14.06 22.37
C LEU A 66 -20.58 13.60 23.84
N VAL A 67 -21.48 14.13 24.68
CA VAL A 67 -21.39 13.90 26.15
C VAL A 67 -22.59 13.23 26.83
N LYS A 68 -23.67 12.88 26.12
CA LYS A 68 -24.69 11.96 26.67
C LYS A 68 -24.87 10.77 25.76
N VAL A 69 -23.90 9.86 25.83
CA VAL A 69 -24.12 8.47 25.45
C VAL A 69 -24.14 7.66 26.76
N PRO A 70 -25.31 7.12 27.18
CA PRO A 70 -25.40 6.18 28.31
C PRO A 70 -24.35 5.08 28.18
N LYS A 71 -23.75 4.59 29.27
CA LYS A 71 -22.69 3.56 29.18
C LYS A 71 -23.14 2.32 28.40
N GLU A 72 -24.42 1.99 28.51
CA GLU A 72 -25.08 0.91 27.77
C GLU A 72 -25.14 1.22 26.26
N ALA A 73 -25.47 2.46 25.89
CA ALA A 73 -25.46 2.93 24.51
C ALA A 73 -24.03 3.15 23.98
N LEU A 74 -23.04 3.40 24.85
CA LEU A 74 -21.64 3.59 24.48
C LEU A 74 -21.04 2.28 23.97
N VAL A 75 -21.37 1.16 24.61
CA VAL A 75 -20.99 -0.17 24.14
C VAL A 75 -21.60 -0.47 22.76
N SER A 76 -22.83 -0.02 22.50
CA SER A 76 -23.48 -0.16 21.18
C SER A 76 -22.98 0.83 20.13
N LEU A 77 -22.50 2.00 20.55
CA LEU A 77 -22.03 3.08 19.66
C LEU A 77 -20.53 3.04 19.41
N GLN A 78 -19.73 2.41 20.26
CA GLN A 78 -18.32 2.15 20.03
C GLN A 78 -18.07 1.46 18.68
N PRO A 79 -18.70 0.31 18.34
CA PRO A 79 -18.50 -0.32 17.05
C PRO A 79 -18.90 0.60 15.89
N ILE A 80 -20.03 1.31 16.00
CA ILE A 80 -20.50 2.25 14.96
C ILE A 80 -19.53 3.45 14.79
N HIS A 81 -18.94 3.93 15.88
CA HIS A 81 -17.94 5.00 15.85
C HIS A 81 -16.61 4.51 15.26
N GLU A 82 -16.16 3.30 15.63
CA GLU A 82 -14.98 2.67 15.06
C GLU A 82 -15.15 2.43 13.55
N ASP A 83 -16.31 1.94 13.11
CA ASP A 83 -16.67 1.76 11.71
C ASP A 83 -16.66 3.10 10.97
N SER A 84 -17.27 4.14 11.55
CA SER A 84 -17.25 5.49 10.96
C SER A 84 -15.84 6.07 10.85
N ARG A 85 -14.96 5.82 11.84
CA ARG A 85 -13.56 6.26 11.78
C ARG A 85 -12.74 5.46 10.77
N HIS A 86 -12.98 4.16 10.68
CA HIS A 86 -12.38 3.28 9.68
C HIS A 86 -12.70 3.76 8.26
N ASP A 87 -13.98 3.99 7.99
CA ASP A 87 -14.41 4.45 6.67
C ASP A 87 -13.87 5.84 6.36
N GLN A 88 -13.86 6.74 7.36
CA GLN A 88 -13.30 8.08 7.21
C GLN A 88 -11.77 8.08 6.98
N PHE A 89 -11.05 7.10 7.54
CA PHE A 89 -9.63 6.88 7.26
C PHE A 89 -9.44 6.40 5.82
N LEU A 90 -10.19 5.37 5.41
CA LEU A 90 -10.10 4.80 4.06
C LEU A 90 -10.52 5.79 2.97
N MET A 91 -11.50 6.66 3.22
CA MET A 91 -11.90 7.73 2.29
C MET A 91 -10.81 8.79 2.06
N LYS A 92 -9.84 8.92 2.96
CA LYS A 92 -8.74 9.89 2.84
C LYS A 92 -7.51 9.34 2.13
N LEU A 93 -7.53 8.06 1.72
CA LEU A 93 -6.44 7.45 0.97
C LEU A 93 -6.34 8.04 -0.45
N ARG A 94 -5.14 7.98 -1.04
CA ARG A 94 -4.92 8.41 -2.43
C ARG A 94 -5.73 7.53 -3.40
N LEU A 95 -6.08 8.08 -4.56
CA LEU A 95 -6.81 7.38 -5.62
C LEU A 95 -6.12 6.10 -6.10
N GLU A 96 -4.80 6.00 -5.95
CA GLU A 96 -4.02 4.80 -6.29
C GLU A 96 -4.41 3.57 -5.46
N PHE A 97 -4.95 3.78 -4.25
CA PHE A 97 -5.39 2.71 -3.34
C PHE A 97 -6.88 2.38 -3.51
N GLU A 98 -7.55 2.87 -4.56
CA GLU A 98 -9.00 2.74 -4.75
C GLU A 98 -9.48 1.29 -4.69
N VAL A 99 -8.74 0.37 -5.33
CA VAL A 99 -9.07 -1.06 -5.39
C VAL A 99 -9.03 -1.69 -3.99
N VAL A 100 -7.95 -1.45 -3.24
CA VAL A 100 -7.79 -1.99 -1.88
C VAL A 100 -8.77 -1.31 -0.91
N ARG A 101 -8.99 0.00 -1.06
CA ARG A 101 -10.00 0.76 -0.32
C ARG A 101 -11.40 0.18 -0.50
N ALA A 102 -11.83 -0.07 -1.74
CA ALA A 102 -13.13 -0.69 -2.03
C ALA A 102 -13.23 -2.09 -1.44
N GLY A 103 -12.15 -2.88 -1.54
CA GLY A 103 -12.06 -4.21 -0.94
C GLY A 103 -12.13 -4.21 0.59
N LEU A 104 -11.60 -3.18 1.26
CA LEU A 104 -11.63 -3.05 2.72
C LEU A 104 -12.99 -2.54 3.24
N LEU A 105 -13.65 -1.63 2.50
CA LEU A 105 -14.96 -1.08 2.87
C LEU A 105 -16.10 -2.09 2.71
N ASN A 106 -15.98 -3.03 1.77
CA ASN A 106 -17.02 -4.03 1.51
C ASN A 106 -17.00 -5.23 2.48
N ARG A 107 -16.09 -5.24 3.47
CA ARG A 107 -15.96 -6.36 4.42
C ARG A 107 -16.95 -6.23 5.56
N ASN A 108 -17.63 -7.34 5.87
CA ASN A 108 -18.44 -7.49 7.06
C ASN A 108 -18.06 -8.81 7.77
N PRO A 109 -17.52 -8.77 9.00
CA PRO A 109 -17.33 -7.60 9.87
C PRO A 109 -16.15 -6.70 9.45
N VAL A 110 -16.16 -5.44 9.93
CA VAL A 110 -15.10 -4.45 9.66
C VAL A 110 -13.75 -5.01 10.11
N SER A 111 -12.75 -4.86 9.23
CA SER A 111 -11.40 -5.35 9.51
C SER A 111 -10.72 -4.47 10.56
N SER A 112 -9.94 -5.09 11.45
CA SER A 112 -9.18 -4.34 12.45
C SER A 112 -8.11 -3.45 11.77
N LEU A 113 -7.74 -2.35 12.46
CA LEU A 113 -6.82 -1.36 11.90
C LEU A 113 -5.48 -1.97 11.45
N ASP A 114 -4.97 -2.95 12.19
CA ASP A 114 -3.72 -3.64 11.87
C ASP A 114 -3.82 -4.50 10.60
N ILE A 115 -4.98 -5.08 10.30
CA ILE A 115 -5.23 -5.79 9.03
C ILE A 115 -5.24 -4.78 7.88
N CYS A 116 -5.96 -3.67 8.04
CA CYS A 116 -6.04 -2.62 7.01
C CYS A 116 -4.65 -2.03 6.71
N LEU A 117 -3.85 -1.75 7.74
CA LEU A 117 -2.48 -1.25 7.56
C LEU A 117 -1.58 -2.25 6.83
N ARG A 118 -1.67 -3.55 7.16
CA ARG A 118 -0.90 -4.59 6.45
C ARG A 118 -1.23 -4.64 4.97
N GLU A 119 -2.51 -4.57 4.62
CA GLU A 119 -2.94 -4.61 3.22
C GLU A 119 -2.52 -3.36 2.44
N LEU A 120 -2.62 -2.18 3.06
CA LEU A 120 -2.15 -0.94 2.45
C LEU A 120 -0.64 -0.94 2.21
N LEU A 121 0.15 -1.44 3.16
CA LEU A 121 1.60 -1.58 3.01
C LEU A 121 1.97 -2.58 1.92
N CYS A 122 1.26 -3.72 1.85
CA CYS A 122 1.44 -4.68 0.77
C CYS A 122 1.14 -4.05 -0.60
N GLU A 123 0.08 -3.24 -0.70
CA GLU A 123 -0.29 -2.59 -1.95
C GLU A 123 0.72 -1.50 -2.34
N GLU A 124 1.22 -0.72 -1.39
CA GLU A 124 2.29 0.24 -1.63
C GLU A 124 3.56 -0.44 -2.16
N GLN A 125 3.93 -1.59 -1.56
CA GLN A 125 5.05 -2.39 -2.03
C GLN A 125 4.79 -2.97 -3.43
N ARG A 126 3.55 -3.41 -3.71
CA ARG A 126 3.13 -3.90 -5.02
C ARG A 126 3.26 -2.81 -6.09
N MET A 127 2.79 -1.60 -5.81
CA MET A 127 2.89 -0.45 -6.72
C MET A 127 4.35 -0.07 -6.98
N THR A 128 5.17 0.00 -5.92
CA THR A 128 6.61 0.26 -6.05
C THR A 128 7.29 -0.76 -6.95
N THR A 129 6.99 -2.05 -6.74
CA THR A 129 7.52 -3.14 -7.56
C THR A 129 7.03 -3.05 -9.01
N GLN A 130 5.78 -2.65 -9.23
CA GLN A 130 5.22 -2.47 -10.57
C GLN A 130 5.89 -1.32 -11.33
N VAL A 131 6.22 -0.21 -10.66
CA VAL A 131 6.99 0.90 -11.24
C VAL A 131 8.41 0.44 -11.61
N VAL A 132 9.11 -0.24 -10.70
CA VAL A 132 10.45 -0.79 -10.97
C VAL A 132 10.42 -1.76 -12.15
N LEU A 133 9.46 -2.69 -12.17
CA LEU A 133 9.32 -3.65 -13.26
C LEU A 133 8.92 -2.97 -14.57
N GLY A 134 8.07 -1.96 -14.55
CA GLY A 134 7.70 -1.16 -15.72
C GLY A 134 8.90 -0.46 -16.35
N SER A 135 9.72 0.22 -15.54
CA SER A 135 10.98 0.82 -16.01
C SER A 135 11.98 -0.23 -16.51
N THR A 136 12.09 -1.38 -15.84
CA THR A 136 12.95 -2.47 -16.33
C THR A 136 12.43 -3.11 -17.61
N LYS A 137 11.11 -3.11 -17.84
CA LYS A 137 10.51 -3.62 -19.07
C LYS A 137 10.79 -2.69 -20.24
N GLU A 138 10.69 -1.38 -20.06
CA GLU A 138 11.13 -0.40 -21.06
C GLU A 138 12.63 -0.56 -21.37
N ILE A 139 13.47 -0.69 -20.33
CA ILE A 139 14.91 -0.95 -20.51
C ILE A 139 15.16 -2.30 -21.20
N SER A 140 14.44 -3.35 -20.82
CA SER A 140 14.56 -4.69 -21.39
C SER A 140 14.08 -4.73 -22.84
N GLU A 141 13.00 -4.04 -23.20
CA GLU A 141 12.50 -3.94 -24.57
C GLU A 141 13.48 -3.16 -25.43
N VAL A 142 14.03 -2.03 -24.95
CA VAL A 142 15.07 -1.28 -25.65
C VAL A 142 16.35 -2.11 -25.84
N VAL A 143 16.78 -2.86 -24.82
CA VAL A 143 17.94 -3.76 -24.89
C VAL A 143 17.69 -4.93 -25.84
N ASN A 144 16.50 -5.55 -25.80
CA ASN A 144 16.12 -6.63 -26.72
C ASN A 144 16.02 -6.14 -28.16
N VAL A 145 15.49 -4.93 -28.39
CA VAL A 145 15.44 -4.29 -29.72
C VAL A 145 16.85 -3.93 -30.20
N ALA A 146 17.73 -3.44 -29.33
CA ALA A 146 19.14 -3.20 -29.67
C ALA A 146 19.88 -4.51 -30.00
N TYR A 147 19.63 -5.59 -29.26
CA TYR A 147 20.19 -6.91 -29.51
C TYR A 147 19.67 -7.53 -30.83
N ALA A 148 18.38 -7.33 -31.14
CA ALA A 148 17.77 -7.73 -32.41
C ALA A 148 18.26 -6.89 -33.60
N ALA A 149 18.48 -5.58 -33.42
CA ALA A 149 19.05 -4.70 -34.43
C ALA A 149 20.53 -5.00 -34.71
N GLN A 150 21.27 -5.50 -33.71
CA GLN A 150 22.62 -6.03 -33.87
C GLN A 150 22.66 -7.36 -34.66
N GLY A 151 21.51 -7.99 -34.92
CA GLY A 151 21.38 -9.26 -35.64
C GLY A 151 21.60 -9.19 -37.16
N LYS A 152 21.96 -8.03 -37.74
CA LYS A 152 22.01 -7.85 -39.20
C LYS A 152 23.36 -7.41 -39.76
N ASN A 153 24.47 -7.86 -39.18
CA ASN A 153 25.78 -7.84 -39.83
C ASN A 153 26.83 -8.77 -39.19
N ARG A 154 26.49 -10.04 -38.98
CA ARG A 154 27.53 -11.09 -38.95
C ARG A 154 27.39 -11.85 -40.24
N GLY A 155 28.43 -11.74 -41.06
CA GLY A 155 28.42 -12.17 -42.45
C GLY A 155 27.84 -13.56 -42.63
N LYS A 156 27.37 -13.82 -43.85
CA LYS A 156 27.41 -15.15 -44.45
C LYS A 156 28.86 -15.67 -44.36
N GLY A 157 29.31 -16.04 -43.17
CA GLY A 157 30.49 -16.84 -42.95
C GLY A 157 30.11 -18.17 -43.54
N GLN A 158 30.52 -18.39 -44.79
CA GLN A 158 30.40 -19.66 -45.45
C GLN A 158 30.82 -20.71 -44.43
N MET A 159 29.97 -21.70 -44.17
CA MET A 159 30.23 -22.66 -43.10
C MET A 159 31.58 -23.36 -43.39
N GLN A 160 32.56 -23.18 -42.51
CA GLN A 160 33.90 -23.74 -42.69
C GLN A 160 33.90 -25.19 -42.21
N CYS A 161 34.37 -26.09 -43.07
CA CYS A 161 34.59 -27.47 -42.73
C CYS A 161 35.68 -27.59 -41.67
N TYR A 162 35.36 -28.15 -40.50
CA TYR A 162 36.33 -28.39 -39.43
C TYR A 162 37.47 -29.37 -39.80
N SER A 163 37.30 -30.18 -40.84
CA SER A 163 38.30 -31.17 -41.27
C SER A 163 39.33 -30.61 -42.25
N CYS A 164 38.90 -29.84 -43.26
CA CYS A 164 39.77 -29.34 -44.34
C CYS A 164 39.93 -27.81 -44.34
N LYS A 165 39.21 -27.11 -43.45
CA LYS A 165 39.17 -25.63 -43.37
C LYS A 165 38.66 -24.93 -44.63
N GLU A 166 38.06 -25.65 -45.58
CA GLU A 166 37.40 -25.06 -46.75
C GLU A 166 35.96 -24.65 -46.42
N PHE A 167 35.44 -23.70 -47.18
CA PHE A 167 34.14 -23.09 -46.97
C PHE A 167 33.06 -23.71 -47.86
N GLY A 168 31.82 -23.76 -47.38
CA GLY A 168 30.64 -24.15 -48.18
C GLY A 168 30.06 -25.53 -47.87
N TYR A 169 30.67 -26.31 -46.98
CA TYR A 169 30.16 -27.62 -46.55
C TYR A 169 30.62 -27.98 -45.14
N ILE A 170 29.87 -28.85 -44.47
CA ILE A 170 30.23 -29.39 -43.15
C ILE A 170 31.24 -30.54 -43.26
N ALA A 171 31.98 -30.78 -42.18
CA ALA A 171 32.92 -31.91 -42.04
C ALA A 171 32.34 -33.28 -42.43
N ARG A 172 31.02 -33.46 -42.30
CA ARG A 172 30.31 -34.69 -42.67
C ARG A 172 30.28 -34.95 -44.18
N ASN A 173 30.29 -33.88 -44.99
CA ASN A 173 30.22 -33.92 -46.47
C ASN A 173 31.58 -33.61 -47.12
N CYS A 174 32.67 -33.66 -46.35
CA CYS A 174 34.00 -33.36 -46.85
C CYS A 174 34.61 -34.56 -47.58
N GLY A 175 34.98 -34.37 -48.85
CA GLY A 175 35.71 -35.38 -49.64
C GLY A 175 37.17 -35.56 -49.20
N LYS A 176 37.76 -34.56 -48.53
CA LYS A 176 39.14 -34.56 -48.01
C LYS A 176 39.14 -34.95 -46.53
N LYS A 177 39.02 -36.24 -46.23
CA LYS A 177 39.09 -36.74 -44.85
C LYS A 177 40.50 -36.51 -44.28
N PHE A 178 40.58 -35.90 -43.10
CA PHE A 178 41.84 -35.66 -42.38
C PHE A 178 41.73 -36.20 -40.95
N CYS A 179 42.79 -36.84 -40.48
CA CYS A 179 42.83 -37.41 -39.14
C CYS A 179 43.56 -36.48 -38.16
N ASN A 180 42.85 -35.94 -37.17
CA ASN A 180 43.47 -35.08 -36.16
C ASN A 180 44.42 -35.81 -35.20
N TYR A 181 44.40 -37.15 -35.15
CA TYR A 181 45.29 -37.96 -34.29
C TYR A 181 46.66 -38.16 -34.95
N CYS A 182 46.72 -38.86 -36.09
CA CYS A 182 47.99 -39.13 -36.80
C CYS A 182 48.41 -38.04 -37.78
N LYS A 183 47.59 -36.99 -37.96
CA LYS A 183 47.82 -35.88 -38.89
C LYS A 183 47.96 -36.30 -40.37
N GLN A 184 47.40 -37.45 -40.76
CA GLN A 184 47.40 -37.93 -42.15
C GLN A 184 46.04 -37.74 -42.84
N ASN A 185 46.08 -37.64 -44.17
CA ASN A 185 44.91 -37.58 -45.04
C ASN A 185 44.33 -38.98 -45.30
N GLY A 186 43.05 -39.04 -45.70
CA GLY A 186 42.37 -40.26 -46.16
C GLY A 186 41.36 -40.85 -45.16
N HIS A 187 41.51 -40.58 -43.86
CA HIS A 187 40.63 -41.12 -42.81
C HIS A 187 40.33 -40.09 -41.72
N ILE A 188 39.32 -40.37 -40.87
CA ILE A 188 38.99 -39.57 -39.68
C ILE A 188 39.50 -40.26 -38.41
N ILE A 189 39.53 -39.55 -37.27
CA ILE A 189 40.05 -40.06 -35.98
C ILE A 189 39.45 -41.42 -35.57
N LYS A 190 38.18 -41.67 -35.91
CA LYS A 190 37.50 -42.94 -35.61
C LYS A 190 38.02 -44.14 -36.39
N GLN A 191 38.65 -43.91 -37.54
CA GLN A 191 39.15 -44.92 -38.48
C GLN A 191 40.68 -44.89 -38.55
N CYS A 192 41.33 -44.40 -37.49
CA CYS A 192 42.78 -44.19 -37.50
C CYS A 192 43.51 -45.49 -37.12
N PRO A 193 44.36 -46.03 -38.02
CA PRO A 193 45.05 -47.30 -37.79
C PRO A 193 46.08 -47.25 -36.66
N THR A 194 46.53 -46.04 -36.30
CA THR A 194 47.50 -45.82 -35.21
C THR A 194 46.84 -45.43 -33.89
N ARG A 195 45.52 -45.31 -33.83
CA ARG A 195 44.80 -44.94 -32.62
C ARG A 195 44.56 -46.21 -31.79
N PRO A 196 45.10 -46.31 -30.56
CA PRO A 196 44.81 -47.44 -29.69
C PRO A 196 43.30 -47.49 -29.39
N GLU A 197 42.71 -48.68 -29.52
CA GLU A 197 41.33 -48.92 -29.09
C GLU A 197 41.29 -48.88 -27.56
N ASN A 198 40.29 -48.16 -27.04
CA ASN A 198 40.04 -48.03 -25.62
C ASN A 198 38.54 -48.23 -25.39
#